data_AF-A0A0H2SC36-F1
#
_entry.id   AF-A0A0H2SC36-F1
#
_cell.length_a   1.000
_cell.length_b   1.000
_cell.length_c   1.000
_cell.angle_alpha   90.00
_cell.angle_beta   90.00
_cell.angle_gamma   90.00
#
_symmetry.space_group_name_H-M   'P 1'
#
loop_
_entity.id
_entity.type
_entity.pdbx_description
1 polymer ?
#
loop_
_entity_poly.entity_id
_entity_poly.type
_entity_poly.pdbx_seq_one_letter_code
_entity_poly.pdbx_strand_id
1 'polypeptide(L)'
;MISVLFPASDSIDEFSNFTSSVWSDQVRDAFQTLSCAQDSLQYFQRWAAPRGGSLRLQCTIPTWCHSPIHCHDLHDLHDLRERSLMFLHELTRTLRSNGIFVTYRLTPSDSDVVVIQTIPSDGTTYPSTTCIDREIIHEIGLKRRGETLISETNEGPVLLMT
;
A
#
# COMPACT_ATOMS: atom_id res chain seq x y z
N MET A 1 -32.84 -31.79 -48.85
CA MET A 1 -31.91 -32.66 -48.09
C MET A 1 -30.51 -32.11 -48.35
N ILE A 2 -30.01 -31.25 -47.45
CA ILE A 2 -28.73 -30.55 -47.62
C ILE A 2 -27.91 -30.86 -46.36
N SER A 3 -26.79 -31.54 -46.57
CA SER A 3 -25.83 -31.93 -45.53
C SER A 3 -25.05 -30.71 -45.05
N VAL A 4 -24.99 -30.49 -43.74
CA VAL A 4 -24.16 -29.44 -43.13
C VAL A 4 -22.87 -30.07 -42.63
N LEU A 5 -21.77 -29.59 -43.18
CA LEU A 5 -20.39 -29.92 -42.84
C LEU A 5 -20.06 -29.37 -41.44
N PHE A 6 -19.59 -30.20 -40.52
CA PHE A 6 -18.90 -29.75 -39.31
C PHE A 6 -17.44 -29.44 -39.66
N PRO A 7 -16.89 -28.27 -39.26
CA PRO A 7 -15.50 -28.17 -38.92
C PRO A 7 -15.29 -28.43 -37.42
N ALA A 8 -14.19 -29.12 -37.16
CA ALA A 8 -13.73 -29.58 -35.87
C ALA A 8 -13.25 -28.45 -34.94
N SER A 9 -13.14 -28.82 -33.67
CA SER A 9 -12.62 -28.10 -32.51
C SER A 9 -11.42 -27.19 -32.76
N ASP A 10 -11.41 -26.03 -32.10
CA ASP A 10 -10.20 -25.55 -31.43
C ASP A 10 -10.53 -24.61 -30.24
N SER A 11 -9.86 -24.88 -29.12
CA SER A 11 -9.55 -24.01 -27.97
C SER A 11 -10.65 -23.18 -27.27
N ILE A 12 -11.17 -23.72 -26.16
CA ILE A 12 -11.75 -22.96 -25.05
C ILE A 12 -11.12 -23.46 -23.75
N ASP A 13 -9.87 -23.06 -23.47
CA ASP A 13 -9.21 -23.32 -22.18
C ASP A 13 -8.42 -22.11 -21.63
N GLU A 14 -8.45 -20.95 -22.31
CA GLU A 14 -7.65 -19.77 -21.89
C GLU A 14 -8.41 -18.77 -21.00
N PHE A 15 -9.75 -18.73 -21.04
CA PHE A 15 -10.52 -17.74 -20.28
C PHE A 15 -10.71 -18.09 -18.79
N SER A 16 -10.67 -19.38 -18.43
CA SER A 16 -10.87 -19.85 -17.05
C SER A 16 -9.65 -19.62 -16.16
N ASN A 17 -8.45 -19.63 -16.75
CA ASN A 17 -7.19 -19.39 -16.01
C ASN A 17 -6.96 -17.89 -15.75
N PHE A 18 -7.48 -17.01 -16.59
CA PHE A 18 -7.28 -15.56 -16.49
C PHE A 18 -8.06 -14.93 -15.33
N THR A 19 -9.24 -15.44 -15.00
CA THR A 19 -10.03 -14.95 -13.84
C THR A 19 -9.55 -15.55 -12.52
N SER A 20 -8.96 -16.76 -12.56
CA SER A 20 -8.44 -17.46 -11.38
C SER A 20 -7.17 -16.79 -10.83
N SER A 21 -6.27 -16.35 -11.71
CA SER A 21 -5.04 -15.64 -11.31
C SER A 21 -5.34 -14.29 -10.66
N VAL A 22 -6.23 -13.49 -11.26
CA VAL A 22 -6.59 -12.16 -10.76
C VAL A 22 -7.22 -12.21 -9.36
N TRP A 23 -8.15 -13.15 -9.11
CA TRP A 23 -8.70 -13.35 -7.76
C TRP A 23 -7.66 -13.87 -6.77
N SER A 24 -6.76 -14.76 -7.21
CA SER A 24 -5.70 -15.30 -6.34
C SER A 24 -4.69 -14.23 -5.95
N ASP A 25 -4.33 -13.34 -6.86
CA ASP A 25 -3.41 -12.24 -6.62
C ASP A 25 -4.04 -11.18 -5.71
N GLN A 26 -5.31 -10.82 -5.92
CA GLN A 26 -6.01 -9.86 -5.05
C GLN A 26 -6.19 -10.39 -3.62
N VAL A 27 -6.48 -11.69 -3.48
CA VAL A 27 -6.55 -12.35 -2.18
C VAL A 27 -5.18 -12.40 -1.51
N ARG A 28 -4.13 -12.76 -2.25
CA ARG A 28 -2.75 -12.79 -1.72
C ARG A 28 -2.30 -11.40 -1.26
N ASP A 29 -2.59 -10.37 -2.02
CA ASP A 29 -2.28 -8.98 -1.67
C ASP A 29 -3.05 -8.51 -0.43
N ALA A 30 -4.32 -8.89 -0.29
CA ALA A 30 -5.10 -8.62 0.91
C ALA A 30 -4.52 -9.35 2.14
N PHE A 31 -4.14 -10.63 2.01
CA PHE A 31 -3.50 -11.37 3.10
C PHE A 31 -2.13 -10.79 3.48
N GLN A 32 -1.32 -10.40 2.50
CA GLN A 32 -0.04 -9.73 2.73
C GLN A 32 -0.25 -8.40 3.47
N THR A 33 -1.27 -7.64 3.07
CA THR A 33 -1.70 -6.38 3.70
C THR A 33 -2.08 -6.59 5.17
N LEU A 34 -2.91 -7.60 5.47
CA LEU A 34 -3.33 -7.93 6.83
C LEU A 34 -2.14 -8.35 7.70
N SER A 35 -1.28 -9.25 7.20
CA SER A 35 -0.08 -9.70 7.92
C SER A 35 0.84 -8.52 8.22
N CYS A 36 1.12 -7.68 7.22
CA CYS A 36 2.01 -6.54 7.39
C CYS A 36 1.43 -5.48 8.32
N ALA A 37 0.11 -5.22 8.28
CA ALA A 37 -0.54 -4.33 9.24
C ALA A 37 -0.37 -4.85 10.68
N GLN A 38 -0.50 -6.16 10.87
CA GLN A 38 -0.35 -6.81 12.17
C GLN A 38 1.11 -6.86 12.65
N ASP A 39 2.06 -7.09 11.74
CA ASP A 39 3.50 -7.04 12.03
C ASP A 39 3.94 -5.61 12.38
N SER A 40 3.38 -4.60 11.69
CA SER A 40 3.66 -3.19 11.94
C SER A 40 3.16 -2.70 13.30
N LEU A 41 2.16 -3.38 13.88
CA LEU A 41 1.48 -2.98 15.11
C LEU A 41 2.45 -2.72 16.26
N GLN A 42 3.47 -3.58 16.43
CA GLN A 42 4.40 -3.46 17.55
C GLN A 42 5.20 -2.15 17.49
N TYR A 43 5.57 -1.70 16.29
CA TYR A 43 6.30 -0.46 16.09
C TYR A 43 5.43 0.75 16.46
N PHE A 44 4.18 0.78 15.98
CA PHE A 44 3.25 1.85 16.29
C PHE A 44 2.84 1.84 17.77
N GLN A 45 2.69 0.67 18.41
CA GLN A 45 2.42 0.56 19.84
C GLN A 45 3.54 1.13 20.68
N ARG A 46 4.79 0.75 20.38
CA ARG A 46 5.98 1.30 21.04
C ARG A 46 6.04 2.81 20.91
N TRP A 47 5.69 3.33 19.74
CA TRP A 47 5.70 4.77 19.46
C TRP A 47 4.53 5.53 20.11
N ALA A 48 3.37 4.89 20.25
CA ALA A 48 2.18 5.46 20.87
C ALA A 48 2.29 5.53 22.40
N ALA A 49 2.99 4.59 23.03
CA ALA A 49 3.13 4.48 24.48
C ALA A 49 3.60 5.78 25.17
N PRO A 50 4.69 6.44 24.75
CA PRO A 50 5.11 7.72 25.34
C PRO A 50 4.16 8.88 25.02
N ARG A 51 3.27 8.75 24.03
CA ARG A 51 2.35 9.78 23.54
C ARG A 51 0.94 9.64 24.11
N GLY A 52 0.77 8.89 25.20
CA GLY A 52 -0.52 8.69 25.85
C GLY A 52 -1.49 7.85 25.03
N GLY A 53 -0.99 6.97 24.16
CA GLY A 53 -1.84 6.11 23.33
C GLY A 53 -2.54 6.83 22.18
N SER A 54 -2.07 8.02 21.80
CA SER A 54 -2.61 8.78 20.66
C SER A 54 -1.59 8.89 19.53
N LEU A 55 -2.01 8.57 18.31
CA LEU A 55 -1.22 8.68 17.09
C LEU A 55 -1.97 9.46 16.01
N ARG A 56 -1.21 10.25 15.25
CA ARG A 56 -1.67 10.86 14.01
C ARG A 56 -0.82 10.32 12.87
N LEU A 57 -1.45 9.76 11.86
CA LEU A 57 -0.81 9.22 10.67
C LEU A 57 -0.94 10.19 9.50
N GLN A 58 0.06 10.24 8.64
CA GLN A 58 0.00 10.86 7.33
C GLN A 58 0.23 9.77 6.29
N CYS A 59 -0.67 9.66 5.33
CA CYS A 59 -0.58 8.72 4.21
C CYS A 59 -0.50 9.53 2.91
N THR A 60 0.53 9.28 2.10
CA THR A 60 0.60 9.83 0.75
C THR A 60 -0.23 9.00 -0.22
N ILE A 61 -0.98 9.64 -1.11
CA ILE A 61 -1.78 8.96 -2.13
C ILE A 61 -1.22 9.32 -3.50
N PRO A 62 -0.74 8.36 -4.29
CA PRO A 62 -0.27 8.61 -5.65
C PRO A 62 -1.41 9.18 -6.47
N THR A 63 -1.19 10.36 -7.05
CA THR A 63 -2.19 11.06 -7.89
C THR A 63 -1.80 11.06 -9.35
N TRP A 64 -0.51 11.17 -9.62
CA TRP A 64 0.08 11.11 -10.95
C TRP A 64 1.54 10.73 -10.78
N CYS A 65 2.12 10.00 -11.73
CA CYS A 65 3.55 9.69 -11.68
C CYS A 65 4.17 9.96 -13.04
N HIS A 66 5.28 10.72 -13.06
CA HIS A 66 6.13 10.91 -14.24
C HIS A 66 7.41 10.07 -14.16
N SER A 67 7.44 9.05 -13.29
CA SER A 67 8.63 8.24 -13.02
C SER A 67 9.11 7.54 -14.29
N PRO A 68 10.36 7.77 -14.73
CA PRO A 68 10.97 7.00 -15.82
C PRO A 68 11.50 5.64 -15.34
N ILE A 69 11.48 5.39 -14.02
CA ILE A 69 12.05 4.19 -13.39
C ILE A 69 10.98 3.11 -13.28
N HIS A 70 9.74 3.48 -12.93
CA HIS A 70 8.58 2.59 -12.94
C HIS A 70 7.61 3.07 -14.00
N CYS A 71 7.53 2.31 -15.09
CA CYS A 71 6.45 2.46 -16.06
C CYS A 71 5.15 1.90 -15.46
N HIS A 72 4.63 2.51 -14.40
CA HIS A 72 3.29 2.20 -13.91
C HIS A 72 2.28 2.76 -14.89
N ASP A 73 1.44 1.86 -15.42
CA ASP A 73 0.27 2.31 -16.14
C ASP A 73 -0.76 2.88 -15.13
N LEU A 74 -1.81 3.49 -15.66
CA LEU A 74 -2.83 4.10 -14.82
C LEU A 74 -3.53 3.05 -13.92
N HIS A 75 -3.56 1.78 -14.33
CA HIS A 75 -4.14 0.70 -13.55
C HIS A 75 -3.29 0.40 -12.32
N ASP A 76 -1.97 0.29 -12.47
CA ASP A 76 -1.06 0.05 -11.35
C ASP A 76 -1.16 1.14 -10.27
N LEU A 77 -1.22 2.41 -10.68
CA LEU A 77 -1.39 3.53 -9.74
C LEU A 77 -2.73 3.46 -9.02
N HIS A 78 -3.79 3.06 -9.73
CA HIS A 78 -5.11 2.87 -9.15
C HIS A 78 -5.10 1.71 -8.14
N ASP A 79 -4.49 0.58 -8.49
CA ASP A 79 -4.36 -0.59 -7.62
C ASP A 79 -3.53 -0.27 -6.38
N LEU A 80 -2.41 0.43 -6.51
CA LEU A 80 -1.58 0.88 -5.38
C LEU A 80 -2.39 1.82 -4.46
N ARG A 81 -3.17 2.74 -5.04
CA ARG A 81 -4.06 3.60 -4.27
C ARG A 81 -5.13 2.81 -3.52
N GLU A 82 -5.73 1.79 -4.15
CA GLU A 82 -6.73 0.96 -3.50
C GLU A 82 -6.12 0.13 -2.36
N ARG A 83 -5.00 -0.56 -2.64
CA ARG A 83 -4.25 -1.35 -1.66
C ARG A 83 -3.82 -0.50 -0.46
N SER A 84 -3.31 0.70 -0.68
CA SER A 84 -2.88 1.58 0.40
C SER A 84 -4.02 2.07 1.28
N LEU A 85 -5.20 2.35 0.71
CA LEU A 85 -6.38 2.73 1.49
C LEU A 85 -6.91 1.54 2.31
N MET A 86 -6.93 0.34 1.74
CA MET A 86 -7.28 -0.88 2.49
C MET A 86 -6.27 -1.16 3.61
N PHE A 87 -4.98 -1.04 3.33
CA PHE A 87 -3.92 -1.18 4.33
C PHE A 87 -4.09 -0.17 5.46
N LEU A 88 -4.27 1.11 5.14
CA LEU A 88 -4.48 2.17 6.13
C LEU A 88 -5.73 1.90 6.97
N HIS A 89 -6.81 1.42 6.34
CA HIS A 89 -8.02 1.03 7.06
C HIS A 89 -7.75 -0.08 8.07
N GLU A 90 -7.10 -1.17 7.66
CA GLU A 90 -6.84 -2.28 8.57
C GLU A 90 -5.82 -1.90 9.66
N LEU A 91 -4.77 -1.14 9.31
CA LEU A 91 -3.81 -0.62 10.28
C LEU A 91 -4.53 0.20 11.36
N THR A 92 -5.37 1.17 10.95
CA THR A 92 -6.09 2.00 11.91
C THR A 92 -7.08 1.20 12.74
N ARG A 93 -7.74 0.20 12.15
CA ARG A 93 -8.63 -0.73 12.86
C ARG A 93 -7.88 -1.53 13.92
N THR A 94 -6.73 -2.10 13.55
CA THR A 94 -5.87 -2.90 14.42
C THR A 94 -5.30 -2.04 15.56
N LEU A 95 -4.85 -0.82 15.27
CA LEU A 95 -4.37 0.09 16.31
C LEU A 95 -5.48 0.45 17.30
N ARG A 96 -6.68 0.76 16.79
CA ARG A 96 -7.84 1.09 17.63
C ARG A 96 -8.33 -0.08 18.48
N SER A 97 -8.34 -1.30 17.93
CA SER A 97 -8.71 -2.49 18.70
C SER A 97 -7.73 -2.78 19.85
N ASN A 98 -6.48 -2.29 19.72
CA ASN A 98 -5.46 -2.34 20.76
C ASN A 98 -5.45 -1.10 21.67
N GLY A 99 -6.50 -0.26 21.64
CA GLY A 99 -6.66 0.88 22.55
C GLY A 99 -5.88 2.13 22.15
N ILE A 100 -5.31 2.19 20.94
CA ILE A 100 -4.63 3.38 20.44
C ILE A 100 -5.64 4.28 19.73
N PHE A 101 -5.74 5.53 20.16
CA PHE A 101 -6.49 6.54 19.44
C PHE A 101 -5.71 6.97 18.20
N VAL A 102 -6.24 6.66 17.01
CA VAL A 102 -5.57 6.97 15.74
C VAL A 102 -6.41 7.90 14.88
N THR A 103 -5.77 8.98 14.43
CA THR A 103 -6.26 9.87 13.35
C THR A 103 -5.34 9.75 12.14
N TYR A 104 -5.85 10.02 10.94
CA TYR A 104 -5.03 9.99 9.72
C TYR A 104 -5.34 11.17 8.81
N ARG A 105 -4.35 11.56 8.01
CA ARG A 105 -4.46 12.56 6.94
C ARG A 105 -3.99 11.95 5.64
N LEU A 106 -4.79 12.10 4.58
CA LEU A 106 -4.39 11.76 3.22
C LEU A 106 -3.80 13.00 2.55
N THR A 107 -2.64 12.84 1.90
CA THR A 107 -1.97 13.90 1.16
C THR A 107 -1.66 13.41 -0.25
N PRO A 108 -2.06 14.12 -1.32
CA PRO A 108 -1.70 13.72 -2.68
C PRO A 108 -0.18 13.77 -2.88
N SER A 109 0.36 12.84 -3.66
CA SER A 109 1.77 12.78 -4.06
C SER A 109 1.91 12.49 -5.55
N ASP A 110 3.01 12.95 -6.11
CA ASP A 110 3.47 12.76 -7.48
C ASP A 110 4.43 11.56 -7.66
N SER A 111 4.60 10.76 -6.60
CA SER A 111 5.42 9.54 -6.60
C SER A 111 4.57 8.29 -6.83
N ASP A 112 5.22 7.28 -7.39
CA ASP A 112 4.82 5.87 -7.50
C ASP A 112 4.88 5.10 -6.17
N VAL A 113 5.17 5.76 -5.05
CA VAL A 113 5.29 5.13 -3.73
C VAL A 113 4.29 5.74 -2.75
N VAL A 114 3.59 4.88 -2.00
CA VAL A 114 2.77 5.30 -0.86
C VAL A 114 3.59 5.25 0.42
N VAL A 115 3.54 6.33 1.18
CA VAL A 115 4.20 6.48 2.47
C VAL A 115 3.14 6.65 3.55
N ILE A 116 3.17 5.82 4.59
CA ILE A 116 2.38 5.99 5.81
C ILE A 116 3.34 6.23 6.98
N GLN A 117 3.28 7.41 7.59
CA GLN A 117 4.18 7.79 8.69
C GLN A 117 3.42 8.42 9.85
N THR A 118 3.98 8.38 11.06
CA THR A 118 3.44 9.14 12.19
C THR A 118 3.84 10.61 12.09
N ILE A 119 2.91 11.51 12.36
CA ILE A 119 3.18 12.95 12.48
C ILE A 119 2.92 13.44 13.91
N PRO A 120 3.65 14.47 14.37
CA PRO A 120 3.38 15.13 15.63
C PRO A 120 1.92 15.61 15.74
N SER A 121 1.38 15.55 16.96
CA SER A 121 0.01 16.02 17.25
C SER A 121 -0.02 17.52 17.56
N ASP A 122 1.11 18.09 17.97
CA ASP A 122 1.37 19.52 18.07
C ASP A 122 1.44 20.11 16.67
N GLY A 123 0.71 21.19 16.42
CA GLY A 123 0.58 21.84 15.10
C GLY A 123 1.85 22.48 14.56
N THR A 124 3.02 22.05 15.02
CA THR A 124 4.34 22.36 14.49
C THR A 124 4.47 21.70 13.13
N THR A 125 4.36 22.55 12.11
CA THR A 125 4.97 22.44 10.77
C THR A 125 5.54 21.07 10.46
N TYR A 126 4.76 20.33 9.66
CA TYR A 126 5.13 19.24 8.77
C TYR A 126 6.58 18.75 8.94
N PRO A 127 6.83 17.48 9.28
CA PRO A 127 7.98 16.83 8.66
C PRO A 127 7.65 16.87 7.18
N SER A 128 8.22 17.85 6.50
CA SER A 128 8.20 17.93 5.06
C SER A 128 8.53 16.53 4.57
N THR A 129 7.74 16.01 3.63
CA THR A 129 7.88 14.71 2.97
C THR A 129 9.28 14.49 2.33
N THR A 130 10.23 15.37 2.62
CA THR A 130 11.62 15.46 2.21
C THR A 130 12.60 14.66 3.06
N CYS A 131 12.23 14.10 4.22
CA CYS A 131 13.17 13.34 5.07
C CYS A 131 12.98 11.82 5.05
N ILE A 132 12.09 11.29 4.20
CA ILE A 132 12.31 9.93 3.74
C ILE A 132 13.37 10.08 2.66
N ASP A 133 14.59 9.63 2.99
CA ASP A 133 15.71 9.73 2.08
C ASP A 133 15.26 9.27 0.70
N ARG A 134 15.48 10.11 -0.30
CA ARG A 134 15.23 9.74 -1.70
C ARG A 134 15.94 8.43 -2.05
N GLU A 135 17.01 8.11 -1.33
CA GLU A 135 17.73 6.85 -1.38
C GLU A 135 16.88 5.65 -0.89
N ILE A 136 16.13 5.79 0.20
CA ILE A 136 15.17 4.76 0.67
C ILE A 136 14.03 4.59 -0.33
N ILE A 137 13.48 5.70 -0.86
CA ILE A 137 12.42 5.65 -1.88
C ILE A 137 12.96 5.00 -3.16
N HIS A 138 14.19 5.31 -3.56
CA HIS A 138 14.85 4.74 -4.73
C HIS A 138 15.17 3.25 -4.54
N GLU A 139 15.69 2.84 -3.37
CA GLU A 139 15.95 1.45 -3.03
C GLU A 139 14.66 0.61 -2.97
N ILE A 140 13.55 1.21 -2.54
CA ILE A 140 12.23 0.56 -2.49
C ILE A 140 11.57 0.53 -3.85
N GLY A 141 11.72 1.58 -4.65
CA GLY A 141 11.33 1.55 -6.07
C GLY A 141 12.02 0.38 -6.77
N LEU A 142 13.30 0.14 -6.49
CA LEU A 142 14.03 -1.01 -7.04
C LEU A 142 13.56 -2.39 -6.54
N LYS A 143 12.70 -2.46 -5.50
CA LYS A 143 12.10 -3.71 -5.01
C LYS A 143 10.80 -4.05 -5.76
N ARG A 144 10.40 -5.32 -5.74
CA ARG A 144 9.29 -5.82 -6.57
C ARG A 144 7.98 -5.13 -6.22
N ARG A 145 7.14 -4.94 -7.26
CA ARG A 145 5.72 -4.54 -7.18
C ARG A 145 4.99 -5.33 -6.08
N GLY A 146 4.24 -4.64 -5.22
CA GLY A 146 3.41 -5.27 -4.19
C GLY A 146 4.06 -5.43 -2.82
N GLU A 147 5.30 -4.99 -2.64
CA GLU A 147 5.98 -5.09 -1.34
C GLU A 147 5.59 -3.92 -0.42
N THR A 148 5.38 -4.23 0.86
CA THR A 148 5.23 -3.23 1.93
C THR A 148 6.43 -3.31 2.84
N LEU A 149 7.17 -2.22 3.01
CA LEU A 149 8.34 -2.14 3.84
C LEU A 149 8.06 -1.29 5.08
N ILE A 150 8.54 -1.77 6.22
CA ILE A 150 8.50 -1.05 7.49
C ILE A 150 9.90 -0.57 7.81
N SER A 151 10.07 0.73 8.04
CA SER A 151 11.31 1.33 8.47
C SER A 151 11.08 2.15 9.73
N GLU A 152 11.99 2.05 10.69
CA GLU A 152 11.98 2.86 11.91
C GLU A 152 12.87 4.08 11.68
N THR A 153 12.28 5.27 11.65
CA THR A 153 13.01 6.54 11.54
C THR A 153 13.09 7.22 12.90
N ASN A 154 13.98 8.20 13.05
CA ASN A 154 14.07 9.02 14.27
C ASN A 154 12.75 9.73 14.62
N GLU A 155 11.87 9.93 13.63
CA GLU A 155 10.57 10.60 13.81
C GLU A 155 9.40 9.62 14.00
N GLY A 156 9.68 8.32 13.88
CA GLY A 156 8.74 7.24 14.13
C GLY A 156 8.71 6.17 13.05
N PRO A 157 7.80 5.20 13.18
CA PRO A 157 7.61 4.18 12.16
C PRO A 157 7.08 4.79 10.86
N VAL A 158 7.71 4.38 9.76
CA VAL A 158 7.36 4.73 8.39
C VAL A 158 7.12 3.44 7.62
N LEU A 159 5.99 3.38 6.92
CA LEU A 159 5.63 2.30 6.02
C LEU A 159 5.69 2.81 4.59
N LEU A 160 6.23 2.00 3.70
CA LEU A 160 6.34 2.30 2.27
C LEU A 160 5.69 1.17 1.47
N MET A 161 4.92 1.52 0.44
CA MET A 161 4.23 0.56 -0.45
C MET A 161 4.49 0.92 -1.92
N THR A 162 4.75 -0.12 -2.73
CA THR A 162 4.87 -0.06 -4.21
C THR A 162 3.88 -0.99 -4.90
#